data_AF-A0A3N5YKM8-F1
#
_entry.id   AF-A0A3N5YKM8-F1
#
_cell.length_a   1.000
_cell.length_b   1.000
_cell.length_c   1.000
_cell.angle_alpha   90.00
_cell.angle_beta   90.00
_cell.angle_gamma   90.00
#
_symmetry.space_group_name_H-M   'P 1'
#
loop_
_entity.id
_entity.type
_entity.pdbx_description
1 polymer ?
#
loop_
_entity_poly.entity_id
_entity_poly.type
_entity_poly.pdbx_seq_one_letter_code
_entity_poly.pdbx_strand_id
1 'polypeptide(L)'
;MKNPNERRIVAVIITTGIASVVTQLVLIREFLSQFQGNEIVIALILFSWLVLGGLGTRLARSAADSRFATRPALGWLSLALALLATPTLVAARLLRDLVFTHGASVGFYPTFIYITAVAAPYALLIGFLLPVSLFVLRSERPDYSGTLVYIWD
;
A
#
# COMPACT_ATOMS: atom_id res chain seq x y z
N MET A 1 -23.91 3.12 12.74
CA MET A 1 -23.92 2.49 11.39
C MET A 1 -25.25 1.78 11.21
N LYS A 2 -26.12 2.27 10.31
CA LYS A 2 -27.49 1.72 10.15
C LYS A 2 -27.57 0.55 9.15
N ASN A 3 -26.54 0.33 8.32
CA ASN A 3 -26.52 -0.71 7.30
C ASN A 3 -25.43 -1.77 7.56
N PRO A 4 -25.70 -3.07 7.39
CA PRO A 4 -24.71 -4.13 7.59
C PRO A 4 -23.54 -4.08 6.59
N ASN A 5 -23.77 -3.53 5.39
CA ASN A 5 -22.74 -3.39 4.35
C ASN A 5 -21.71 -2.30 4.71
N GLU A 6 -22.18 -1.18 5.24
CA GLU A 6 -21.32 -0.09 5.74
C GLU A 6 -20.34 -0.63 6.79
N ARG A 7 -20.82 -1.47 7.70
CA ARG A 7 -19.99 -2.12 8.74
C ARG A 7 -18.90 -3.01 8.14
N ARG A 8 -19.20 -3.73 7.07
CA ARG A 8 -18.21 -4.59 6.39
C ARG A 8 -17.14 -3.75 5.71
N ILE A 9 -17.50 -2.65 5.04
CA ILE A 9 -16.50 -1.84 4.34
C ILE A 9 -15.60 -1.09 5.34
N VAL A 10 -16.15 -0.57 6.44
CA VAL A 10 -15.33 0.03 7.51
C VAL A 10 -14.40 -1.01 8.15
N ALA A 11 -14.88 -2.24 8.38
CA ALA A 11 -14.00 -3.31 8.87
C ALA A 11 -12.87 -3.62 7.88
N VAL A 12 -13.13 -3.57 6.57
CA VAL A 12 -12.08 -3.71 5.54
C VAL A 12 -11.10 -2.55 5.59
N ILE A 13 -11.56 -1.30 5.74
CA ILE A 13 -10.69 -0.12 5.86
C ILE A 13 -9.76 -0.29 7.07
N ILE A 14 -10.31 -0.53 8.26
CA ILE A 14 -9.54 -0.71 9.50
C ILE A 14 -8.53 -1.86 9.36
N THR A 15 -8.98 -3.01 8.83
CA THR A 15 -8.10 -4.18 8.67
C THR A 15 -6.98 -3.89 7.67
N THR A 16 -7.27 -3.13 6.61
CA THR A 16 -6.28 -2.73 5.61
C THR A 16 -5.30 -1.71 6.18
N GLY A 17 -5.74 -0.75 6.99
CA GLY A 17 -4.87 0.20 7.71
C GLY A 17 -3.89 -0.53 8.63
N ILE A 18 -4.38 -1.47 9.45
CA ILE A 18 -3.52 -2.31 10.31
C ILE A 18 -2.53 -3.12 9.46
N ALA A 19 -3.00 -3.77 8.39
CA ALA A 19 -2.14 -4.54 7.50
C ALA A 19 -1.09 -3.66 6.78
N SER A 20 -1.44 -2.42 6.45
CA SER A 20 -0.55 -1.39 5.89
C SER A 20 0.63 -1.16 6.81
N VAL A 21 0.35 -0.79 8.07
CA VAL A 21 1.35 -0.43 9.07
C VAL A 21 2.24 -1.63 9.38
N VAL A 22 1.66 -2.81 9.57
CA VAL A 22 2.45 -4.03 9.82
C VAL A 22 3.38 -4.34 8.65
N THR A 23 2.88 -4.31 7.41
CA THR A 23 3.70 -4.58 6.22
C THR A 23 4.79 -3.54 6.03
N GLN A 24 4.47 -2.26 6.26
CA GLN A 24 5.43 -1.16 6.20
C GLN A 24 6.55 -1.35 7.23
N LEU A 25 6.21 -1.69 8.48
CA LEU A 25 7.20 -1.92 9.54
C LEU A 25 8.11 -3.12 9.24
N VAL A 26 7.55 -4.21 8.72
CA VAL A 26 8.35 -5.39 8.35
C VAL A 26 9.27 -5.07 7.16
N LEU A 27 8.78 -4.36 6.14
CA LEU A 27 9.60 -3.93 5.01
C LEU A 27 10.72 -2.98 5.44
N ILE A 28 10.44 -2.01 6.30
CA ILE A 28 11.47 -1.13 6.87
C ILE A 28 12.54 -1.96 7.55
N ARG A 29 12.14 -2.89 8.43
CA ARG A 29 13.09 -3.75 9.14
C ARG A 29 13.95 -4.57 8.20
N GLU A 30 13.35 -5.14 7.16
CA GLU A 30 14.05 -5.96 6.17
C GLU A 30 15.07 -5.13 5.39
N PHE A 31 14.69 -3.95 4.87
CA PHE A 31 15.61 -3.07 4.17
C PHE A 31 16.74 -2.54 5.07
N LEU A 32 16.46 -2.22 6.34
CA LEU A 32 17.51 -1.78 7.27
C LEU A 32 18.52 -2.89 7.57
N SER A 33 18.05 -4.13 7.73
CA SER A 33 18.94 -5.29 7.91
C SER A 33 19.83 -5.52 6.68
N GLN A 34 19.35 -5.14 5.49
CA GLN A 34 20.09 -5.34 4.25
C GLN A 34 21.09 -4.22 3.97
N PHE A 35 20.68 -2.96 4.05
CA PHE A 35 21.50 -1.80 3.68
C PHE A 35 22.25 -1.16 4.85
N GLN A 36 22.57 -1.95 5.88
CA GLN A 36 23.32 -1.52 7.08
C GLN A 36 22.68 -0.34 7.84
N GLY A 37 21.35 -0.16 7.74
CA GLY A 37 20.61 0.74 8.60
C GLY A 37 20.96 2.23 8.52
N ASN A 38 21.32 2.75 7.34
CA ASN A 38 21.62 4.18 7.16
C ASN A 38 20.34 5.04 7.19
N GLU A 39 20.43 6.26 7.72
CA GLU A 39 19.34 7.25 7.79
C GLU A 39 18.78 7.61 6.41
N ILE A 40 19.64 7.67 5.39
CA ILE A 40 19.23 7.89 4.01
C ILE A 40 18.33 6.76 3.52
N VAL A 41 18.59 5.52 3.92
CA VAL A 41 17.74 4.37 3.54
C VAL A 41 16.35 4.52 4.16
N ILE A 42 16.26 4.94 5.43
CA ILE A 42 14.96 5.22 6.08
C ILE A 42 14.20 6.30 5.30
N ALA A 43 14.89 7.40 4.95
CA ALA A 43 14.29 8.49 4.19
C ALA A 43 13.77 8.01 2.82
N LEU A 44 14.54 7.19 2.11
CA LEU A 44 14.14 6.61 0.83
C LEU A 44 12.93 5.69 0.95
N ILE A 45 12.87 4.83 1.98
CA ILE A 45 11.73 3.93 2.20
C ILE A 45 10.45 4.73 2.41
N LEU A 46 10.48 5.70 3.33
CA LEU A 46 9.31 6.54 3.63
C LEU A 46 8.91 7.41 2.43
N PHE A 47 9.90 7.99 1.73
CA PHE A 47 9.65 8.76 0.52
C PHE A 47 8.98 7.92 -0.56
N SER A 48 9.54 6.76 -0.92
CA SER A 48 8.98 5.88 -1.93
C SER A 48 7.59 5.39 -1.52
N TRP A 49 7.39 5.01 -0.26
CA TRP A 49 6.10 4.59 0.26
C TRP A 49 5.02 5.66 0.10
N LEU A 50 5.30 6.89 0.52
CA LEU A 50 4.35 8.00 0.45
C LEU A 50 4.07 8.45 -0.99
N VAL A 51 5.11 8.52 -1.84
CA VAL A 51 4.94 8.88 -3.25
C VAL A 51 4.12 7.83 -3.98
N LEU A 52 4.42 6.55 -3.79
CA LEU A 52 3.69 5.45 -4.41
C LEU A 52 2.25 5.36 -3.88
N GLY A 53 2.04 5.51 -2.57
CA GLY A 53 0.70 5.60 -1.99
C GLY A 53 -0.10 6.76 -2.59
N GLY A 54 0.51 7.95 -2.68
CA GLY A 54 -0.10 9.12 -3.31
C GLY A 54 -0.45 8.89 -4.78
N LEU A 55 0.44 8.27 -5.56
CA LEU A 55 0.16 7.88 -6.94
C LEU A 55 -1.01 6.88 -7.02
N GLY A 56 -1.06 5.90 -6.12
CA GLY A 56 -2.18 4.95 -6.01
C GLY A 56 -3.52 5.65 -5.79
N THR A 57 -3.56 6.66 -4.91
CA THR A 57 -4.79 7.43 -4.66
C THR A 57 -5.24 8.22 -5.89
N ARG A 58 -4.29 8.79 -6.63
CA ARG A 58 -4.57 9.55 -7.86
C ARG A 58 -5.10 8.64 -8.96
N LEU A 59 -4.52 7.44 -9.12
CA LEU A 59 -4.99 6.43 -10.06
C LEU A 59 -6.40 5.95 -9.72
N ALA A 60 -6.71 5.79 -8.42
CA ALA A 60 -8.05 5.45 -7.96
C ALA A 60 -9.09 6.51 -8.33
N ARG A 61 -8.73 7.80 -8.25
CA ARG A 61 -9.62 8.88 -8.67
C ARG A 61 -9.95 8.80 -10.16
N SER A 62 -8.97 8.55 -11.03
CA SER A 62 -9.24 8.37 -12.47
C SER A 62 -10.05 7.10 -12.78
N ALA A 63 -9.87 6.03 -12.01
CA ALA A 63 -10.64 4.79 -12.17
C ALA A 63 -12.08 4.92 -11.63
N ALA A 64 -12.30 5.80 -10.66
CA ALA A 64 -13.63 6.04 -10.10
C ALA A 64 -14.59 6.74 -11.07
N ASP A 65 -14.07 7.65 -11.91
CA ASP A 65 -14.86 8.33 -12.95
C ASP A 65 -15.43 7.35 -14.00
N SER A 66 -14.87 6.13 -14.11
CA SER A 66 -15.22 5.11 -15.11
C SER A 66 -16.12 3.97 -14.59
N ARG A 67 -16.78 4.13 -13.43
CA ARG A 67 -17.68 3.12 -12.79
C ARG A 67 -16.99 1.86 -12.23
N PHE A 68 -15.68 1.85 -11.99
CA PHE A 68 -14.99 0.72 -11.37
C PHE A 68 -15.31 0.50 -9.88
N ALA A 69 -15.98 1.46 -9.22
CA ALA A 69 -16.34 1.40 -7.80
C ALA A 69 -17.56 0.48 -7.53
N THR A 70 -17.42 -0.81 -7.83
CA THR A 70 -18.43 -1.82 -7.52
C THR A 70 -17.97 -2.67 -6.31
N ARG A 71 -18.91 -3.10 -5.47
CA ARG A 71 -18.65 -3.99 -4.31
C ARG A 71 -17.71 -5.18 -4.59
N PRO A 72 -17.86 -5.97 -5.68
CA PRO A 72 -16.94 -7.07 -5.96
C PRO A 72 -15.52 -6.60 -6.26
N ALA A 73 -15.34 -5.42 -6.87
CA ALA A 73 -14.01 -4.88 -7.16
C ALA A 73 -13.24 -4.59 -5.86
N LEU A 74 -13.92 -4.07 -4.82
CA LEU A 74 -13.30 -3.85 -3.51
C LEU A 74 -12.90 -5.17 -2.85
N GLY A 75 -13.74 -6.21 -2.94
CA GLY A 75 -13.40 -7.55 -2.45
C GLY A 75 -12.18 -8.17 -3.15
N TRP A 76 -12.13 -8.08 -4.48
CA TRP A 76 -10.99 -8.55 -5.27
C TRP A 76 -9.71 -7.76 -4.96
N LEU A 77 -9.84 -6.45 -4.74
CA LEU A 77 -8.71 -5.59 -4.41
C LEU A 77 -8.13 -5.90 -3.02
N SER A 78 -8.99 -6.11 -2.01
CA SER A 78 -8.57 -6.53 -0.67
C SER A 78 -7.92 -7.92 -0.70
N LEU A 79 -8.46 -8.84 -1.50
CA LEU A 79 -7.85 -10.17 -1.68
C LEU A 79 -6.48 -10.05 -2.36
N ALA A 80 -6.38 -9.25 -3.43
CA ALA A 80 -5.12 -8.98 -4.10
C ALA A 80 -4.09 -8.39 -3.13
N LEU A 81 -4.50 -7.47 -2.25
CA LEU A 81 -3.61 -6.86 -1.26
C LEU A 81 -3.07 -7.87 -0.24
N ALA A 82 -3.94 -8.73 0.28
CA ALA A 82 -3.53 -9.81 1.17
C ALA A 82 -2.57 -10.79 0.47
N LEU A 83 -2.87 -11.15 -0.78
CA LEU A 83 -2.04 -12.06 -1.57
C LEU A 83 -0.70 -11.45 -1.95
N LEU A 84 -0.63 -10.12 -2.08
CA LEU A 84 0.54 -9.38 -2.56
C LEU A 84 1.50 -8.99 -1.43
N ALA A 85 1.05 -8.97 -0.17
CA ALA A 85 1.90 -8.76 1.00
C ALA A 85 3.00 -9.82 1.16
N THR A 86 2.68 -11.10 0.94
CA THR A 86 3.69 -12.18 1.08
C THR A 86 4.75 -12.13 -0.03
N PRO A 87 4.39 -12.01 -1.32
CA PRO A 87 5.34 -11.83 -2.40
C PRO A 87 6.23 -10.60 -2.23
N THR A 88 5.73 -9.45 -1.74
CA THR A 88 6.59 -8.27 -1.55
C THR A 88 7.64 -8.47 -0.47
N LEU A 89 7.30 -9.17 0.61
CA LEU A 89 8.27 -9.54 1.65
C LEU A 89 9.30 -10.56 1.14
N VAL A 90 8.86 -11.58 0.40
CA VAL A 90 9.77 -12.55 -0.22
C VAL A 90 10.66 -11.89 -1.26
N ALA A 91 10.10 -10.98 -2.07
CA ALA A 91 10.82 -10.19 -3.06
C ALA A 91 11.87 -9.30 -2.39
N ALA A 92 11.52 -8.63 -1.30
CA ALA A 92 12.46 -7.83 -0.51
C ALA A 92 13.66 -8.65 -0.02
N ARG A 93 13.50 -9.96 0.20
CA ARG A 93 14.61 -10.85 0.56
C ARG A 93 15.39 -11.34 -0.66
N LEU A 94 14.71 -12.02 -1.58
CA LEU A 94 15.36 -12.77 -2.66
C LEU A 94 15.93 -11.87 -3.76
N LEU A 95 15.25 -10.77 -4.11
CA LEU A 95 15.76 -9.90 -5.17
C LEU A 95 17.06 -9.21 -4.76
N ARG A 96 17.31 -9.03 -3.46
CA ARG A 96 18.57 -8.42 -3.01
C ARG A 96 19.75 -9.32 -3.35
N ASP A 97 19.63 -10.62 -3.06
CA ASP A 97 20.69 -11.60 -3.28
C ASP A 97 20.93 -11.87 -4.79
N LEU A 98 19.92 -11.61 -5.63
CA LEU A 98 20.02 -11.71 -7.09
C LEU A 98 20.62 -10.45 -7.74
N VAL A 99 20.28 -9.26 -7.22
CA VAL A 99 20.65 -7.98 -7.84
C VAL A 99 22.00 -7.47 -7.33
N PHE A 100 22.37 -7.79 -6.09
CA PHE A 100 23.58 -7.25 -5.45
C PHE A 100 24.56 -8.35 -5.07
N THR A 101 25.84 -8.08 -5.32
CA THR A 101 26.93 -8.94 -4.85
C THR A 101 27.03 -8.86 -3.33
N HIS A 102 27.14 -10.03 -2.69
CA HIS A 102 27.25 -10.13 -1.24
C HIS A 102 28.48 -9.37 -0.74
N GLY A 103 28.30 -8.54 0.30
CA GLY A 103 29.38 -7.80 0.94
C GLY A 103 29.80 -6.49 0.25
N ALA A 104 29.19 -6.12 -0.88
CA ALA A 104 29.43 -4.81 -1.50
C ALA A 104 28.54 -3.73 -0.87
N SER A 105 29.11 -2.56 -0.59
CA SER A 105 28.33 -1.37 -0.25
C SER A 105 27.61 -0.87 -1.50
N VAL A 106 26.29 -1.03 -1.52
CA VAL A 106 25.46 -0.58 -2.63
C VAL A 106 25.36 0.95 -2.60
N GLY A 107 25.55 1.61 -3.75
CA GLY A 107 25.40 3.05 -3.86
C GLY A 107 23.97 3.55 -3.66
N PHE A 108 23.79 4.86 -3.69
CA PHE A 108 22.48 5.51 -3.49
C PHE A 108 21.43 5.12 -4.55
N TYR A 109 21.74 5.32 -5.84
CA TYR A 109 20.75 5.13 -6.92
C TYR A 109 20.23 3.69 -7.04
N PRO A 110 21.09 2.65 -6.97
CA PRO A 110 20.60 1.28 -7.01
C PRO A 110 19.71 0.94 -5.80
N THR A 111 20.05 1.46 -4.62
CA THR A 111 19.25 1.30 -3.40
C THR A 111 17.87 1.94 -3.55
N PHE A 112 17.81 3.16 -4.09
CA PHE A 112 16.56 3.86 -4.35
C PHE A 112 15.65 3.13 -5.33
N ILE A 113 16.21 2.68 -6.47
CA ILE A 113 15.45 1.94 -7.49
C ILE A 113 14.93 0.62 -6.90
N TYR A 114 15.77 -0.08 -6.14
CA TYR A 114 15.42 -1.34 -5.50
C TYR A 114 14.24 -1.18 -4.52
N ILE A 115 14.37 -0.24 -3.56
CA ILE A 115 13.32 0.03 -2.56
C ILE A 115 12.02 0.42 -3.26
N THR A 116 12.10 1.31 -4.26
CA THR A 116 10.93 1.78 -4.99
C THR A 116 10.27 0.64 -5.76
N ALA A 117 11.03 -0.20 -6.47
CA ALA A 117 10.49 -1.31 -7.24
C ALA A 117 9.85 -2.39 -6.36
N VAL A 118 10.46 -2.72 -5.22
CA VAL A 118 9.92 -3.73 -4.29
C VAL A 118 8.69 -3.21 -3.54
N ALA A 119 8.69 -1.94 -3.14
CA ALA A 119 7.57 -1.32 -2.42
C ALA A 119 6.40 -0.96 -3.36
N ALA A 120 6.67 -0.67 -4.63
CA ALA A 120 5.68 -0.22 -5.62
C ALA A 120 4.39 -1.04 -5.65
N PRO A 121 4.41 -2.38 -5.83
CA PRO A 121 3.18 -3.12 -6.04
C PRO A 121 2.26 -3.10 -4.81
N TYR A 122 2.81 -3.07 -3.59
CA TYR A 122 2.00 -2.99 -2.37
C TYR A 122 1.57 -1.55 -2.05
N ALA A 123 2.50 -0.59 -2.13
CA ALA A 123 2.21 0.82 -1.81
C ALA A 123 1.22 1.46 -2.78
N LEU A 124 1.29 1.13 -4.08
CA LEU A 124 0.30 1.60 -5.06
C LEU A 124 -1.08 1.02 -4.78
N LEU A 125 -1.15 -0.29 -4.47
CA LEU A 125 -2.41 -0.99 -4.26
C LEU A 125 -3.13 -0.50 -2.99
N ILE A 126 -2.38 -0.26 -1.91
CA ILE A 126 -2.94 0.25 -0.67
C ILE A 126 -3.43 1.69 -0.81
N GLY A 127 -2.66 2.54 -1.50
CA GLY A 127 -3.09 3.90 -1.85
C GLY A 127 -4.31 3.92 -2.77
N PHE A 128 -4.49 2.91 -3.61
CA PHE A 128 -5.65 2.77 -4.48
C PHE A 128 -6.92 2.34 -3.73
N LEU A 129 -6.78 1.54 -2.67
CA LEU A 129 -7.91 0.93 -1.95
C LEU A 129 -8.76 1.95 -1.19
N LEU A 130 -8.12 2.95 -0.57
CA LEU A 130 -8.80 3.91 0.27
C LEU A 130 -9.81 4.80 -0.50
N PRO A 131 -9.45 5.44 -1.63
CA PRO A 131 -10.43 6.19 -2.42
C PRO A 131 -11.54 5.30 -3.00
N VAL A 132 -11.21 4.07 -3.45
CA VAL A 132 -12.22 3.13 -3.95
C VAL A 132 -13.25 2.79 -2.88
N SER A 133 -12.82 2.59 -1.64
CA SER A 133 -13.74 2.37 -0.51
C SER A 133 -14.70 3.55 -0.31
N LEU A 134 -14.19 4.79 -0.41
CA LEU A 134 -15.01 6.00 -0.32
C LEU A 134 -16.01 6.11 -1.47
N PHE A 135 -15.61 5.78 -2.71
CA PHE A 135 -16.52 5.80 -3.85
C PHE A 135 -17.63 4.76 -3.72
N VAL A 136 -17.32 3.56 -3.25
CA VAL A 136 -18.32 2.52 -2.96
C VAL A 136 -19.29 3.00 -1.87
N LEU A 137 -18.80 3.62 -0.79
CA LEU A 137 -19.67 4.18 0.25
C LEU A 137 -20.56 5.31 -0.28
N ARG A 138 -20.02 6.22 -1.09
CA ARG A 138 -20.78 7.32 -1.69
C ARG A 138 -21.87 6.83 -2.65
N SER A 139 -21.65 5.70 -3.32
CA SER A 139 -22.69 5.07 -4.16
C SER A 139 -23.89 4.57 -3.34
N GLU A 140 -23.69 4.20 -2.07
CA GLU A 140 -24.75 3.77 -1.16
C GLU A 140 -25.33 4.94 -0.33
N ARG A 141 -24.52 5.95 -0.02
CA ARG A 141 -24.91 7.17 0.69
C ARG A 141 -24.20 8.40 0.11
N PRO A 142 -24.89 9.24 -0.68
CA PRO A 142 -24.29 10.40 -1.33
C PRO A 142 -23.62 11.38 -0.35
N ASP A 143 -24.17 11.54 0.85
CA ASP A 143 -23.67 12.47 1.88
C ASP A 143 -22.58 11.88 2.80
N TYR A 144 -21.95 10.74 2.43
CA TYR A 144 -20.92 10.15 3.27
C TYR A 144 -19.65 11.02 3.31
N SER A 145 -19.30 11.50 4.49
CA SER A 145 -18.12 12.35 4.70
C SER A 145 -16.84 11.56 4.45
N GLY A 146 -15.97 12.11 3.59
CA GLY A 146 -14.65 11.55 3.34
C GLY A 146 -13.75 11.57 4.58
N THR A 147 -13.98 12.52 5.49
CA THR A 147 -13.24 12.64 6.76
C THR A 147 -13.43 11.40 7.64
N LEU A 148 -14.61 10.80 7.64
CA LEU A 148 -14.86 9.59 8.43
C LEU A 148 -14.03 8.41 7.91
N VAL A 149 -13.89 8.26 6.60
CA VAL A 149 -13.07 7.18 6.01
C VAL A 149 -11.61 7.32 6.43
N TYR A 150 -11.07 8.54 6.45
CA TYR A 150 -9.70 8.79 6.93
C TYR A 150 -9.51 8.60 8.43
N ILE A 151 -10.56 8.74 9.24
CA ILE A 151 -10.49 8.47 10.69
C ILE A 151 -10.42 6.96 10.97
N TRP A 152 -10.95 6.14 10.05
CA TRP A 152 -10.98 4.68 10.20
C TRP A 152 -9.76 3.96 9.61
N ASP A 153 -8.97 4.63 8.76
CA ASP A 153 -7.72 4.13 8.20
C ASP A 153 -6.56 4.26 9.19
#